data_AF-A0AAW7TF31-F1
#
_entry.id   AF-A0AAW7TF31-F1
#
_cell.length_a   1.000
_cell.length_b   1.000
_cell.length_c   1.000
_cell.angle_alpha   90.00
_cell.angle_beta   90.00
_cell.angle_gamma   90.00
#
_symmetry.space_group_name_H-M   'P 1'
#
loop_
_entity.id
_entity.type
_entity.pdbx_description
1 polymer ?
#
loop_
_entity_poly.entity_id
_entity_poly.type
_entity_poly.pdbx_seq_one_letter_code
_entity_poly.pdbx_strand_id
1 'polypeptide(L)'
;MQNERGMTLIELLAVIVILSILVMIATVSVVEVIKKSRDRAFVATAYSLYEAARLHVGAQKVEFLTPNESEILTYKQLVDDGVLEGIIDPYTSKRLPPNDDSYVIVTKQHDGTIAYAVCLKGETKQICKENGVPVDQLSINDIQDR
;
A
#
# COMPACT_ATOMS: atom_id res chain seq x y z
N MET A 1 10.26 -38.70 46.28
CA MET A 1 11.59 -38.75 45.63
C MET A 1 11.40 -38.38 44.17
N GLN A 2 11.83 -37.19 43.75
CA GLN A 2 11.73 -36.75 42.35
C GLN A 2 13.02 -37.12 41.62
N ASN A 3 12.88 -37.74 40.46
CA ASN A 3 13.98 -38.27 39.66
C ASN A 3 14.37 -37.19 38.63
N GLU A 4 15.30 -36.33 38.98
CA GLU A 4 15.82 -35.29 38.08
C GLU A 4 16.92 -35.89 37.20
N ARG A 5 16.51 -36.63 36.16
CA ARG A 5 17.43 -36.99 35.08
C ARG A 5 17.56 -35.78 34.15
N GLY A 6 18.65 -35.03 34.29
CA GLY A 6 19.01 -33.96 33.36
C GLY A 6 19.31 -34.53 31.97
N MET A 7 18.87 -33.82 30.93
CA MET A 7 19.22 -34.12 29.53
C MET A 7 20.73 -33.98 29.32
N THR A 8 21.31 -34.82 28.47
CA THR A 8 22.72 -34.71 28.11
C THR A 8 22.94 -33.62 27.06
N LEU A 9 24.12 -33.00 27.04
CA LEU A 9 24.44 -31.95 26.06
C LEU A 9 24.35 -32.43 24.61
N ILE A 10 24.63 -33.72 24.35
CA ILE A 10 24.60 -34.28 23.00
C ILE A 10 23.18 -34.46 22.47
N GLU A 11 22.22 -34.79 23.35
CA GLU A 11 20.81 -34.88 22.98
C GLU A 11 20.25 -33.50 22.63
N LEU A 12 20.60 -32.47 23.41
CA LEU A 12 20.22 -31.09 23.09
C LEU A 12 20.89 -30.60 21.80
N LEU A 13 22.14 -30.97 21.55
CA LEU A 13 22.83 -30.63 20.31
C LEU A 13 22.14 -31.23 19.09
N ALA A 14 21.76 -32.50 19.14
CA ALA A 14 21.06 -33.16 18.04
C ALA A 14 19.74 -32.45 17.69
N VAL A 15 18.98 -32.02 18.70
CA VAL A 15 17.73 -31.27 18.50
C VAL A 15 18.00 -29.90 17.86
N ILE A 16 19.00 -29.16 18.33
CA ILE A 16 19.34 -27.84 17.78
C ILE A 16 19.82 -27.94 16.33
N VAL A 17 20.59 -28.97 15.99
CA VAL A 17 21.05 -29.22 14.60
C VAL A 17 19.87 -29.50 13.68
N ILE A 18 18.90 -30.32 14.11
CA ILE A 18 17.71 -30.59 13.31
C ILE A 18 16.86 -29.32 13.14
N LEU A 19 16.66 -28.54 14.22
CA LEU A 19 15.89 -27.29 14.16
C LEU A 19 16.53 -26.25 13.24
N SER A 20 17.87 -26.13 13.22
CA SER A 20 18.55 -25.15 12.36
C SER A 20 18.38 -25.45 10.87
N ILE A 21 18.44 -26.74 10.49
CA ILE A 21 18.21 -27.19 9.12
C ILE A 21 16.76 -26.91 8.70
N LEU A 22 15.78 -27.17 9.59
CA LEU A 22 14.37 -26.89 9.32
C LEU A 22 14.10 -25.40 9.11
N VAL A 23 14.67 -24.53 9.95
CA VAL A 23 14.52 -23.07 9.82
C VAL A 23 15.13 -22.57 8.51
N MET A 24 16.30 -23.09 8.11
CA MET A 24 16.97 -22.66 6.88
C MET A 24 16.11 -22.87 5.62
N ILE A 25 15.40 -23.99 5.53
CA ILE A 25 14.54 -24.30 4.36
C ILE A 25 13.24 -23.47 4.43
N ALA A 26 12.67 -23.28 5.61
CA ALA A 26 11.38 -22.61 5.79
C ALA A 26 11.42 -21.10 5.49
N THR A 27 12.55 -20.42 5.67
CA THR A 27 12.64 -18.95 5.55
C THR A 27 12.40 -18.44 4.12
N VAL A 28 12.88 -19.15 3.09
CA VAL A 28 12.83 -18.67 1.70
C VAL A 28 11.39 -18.45 1.23
N SER A 29 10.46 -19.36 1.54
CA SER A 29 9.05 -19.22 1.14
C SER A 29 8.33 -18.08 1.86
N VAL A 30 8.70 -17.78 3.11
CA VAL A 30 8.07 -16.72 3.90
C VAL A 30 8.41 -15.33 3.34
N VAL A 31 9.64 -15.12 2.86
CA VAL A 31 10.08 -13.83 2.31
C VAL A 31 9.28 -13.44 1.07
N GLU A 32 9.00 -14.38 0.17
CA GLU A 32 8.21 -14.11 -1.05
C GLU A 32 6.75 -13.75 -0.71
N VAL A 33 6.15 -14.45 0.25
CA VAL A 33 4.79 -14.16 0.73
C VAL A 33 4.73 -12.77 1.35
N ILE A 34 5.71 -12.41 2.19
CA ILE A 34 5.81 -11.07 2.77
C ILE A 34 5.90 -10.00 1.68
N LYS A 35 6.74 -10.21 0.66
CA LYS A 35 6.87 -9.26 -0.46
C LYS A 35 5.53 -9.05 -1.16
N LYS A 36 4.85 -10.13 -1.56
CA LYS A 36 3.51 -10.05 -2.20
C LYS A 36 2.47 -9.39 -1.29
N SER A 37 2.55 -9.61 0.02
CA SER A 37 1.67 -8.96 0.99
C SER A 37 1.90 -7.46 1.04
N ARG A 38 3.16 -7.00 1.04
CA ARG A 38 3.51 -5.57 0.98
C ARG A 38 3.06 -4.94 -0.32
N ASP A 39 3.29 -5.61 -1.45
CA ASP A 39 2.86 -5.14 -2.78
C ASP A 39 1.34 -4.96 -2.84
N ARG A 40 0.57 -5.94 -2.35
CA ARG A 40 -0.90 -5.84 -2.26
C ARG A 40 -1.37 -4.75 -1.31
N ALA A 41 -0.71 -4.60 -0.16
CA ALA A 41 -1.03 -3.55 0.79
C ALA A 41 -0.76 -2.16 0.20
N PHE A 42 0.27 -2.01 -0.63
CA PHE A 42 0.57 -0.74 -1.29
C PHE A 42 -0.47 -0.39 -2.36
N VAL A 43 -0.92 -1.36 -3.15
CA VAL A 43 -2.06 -1.20 -4.06
C VAL A 43 -3.34 -0.84 -3.28
N ALA A 44 -3.61 -1.53 -2.16
CA ALA A 44 -4.75 -1.21 -1.30
C ALA A 44 -4.69 0.20 -0.70
N THR A 45 -3.48 0.68 -0.40
CA THR A 45 -3.25 2.06 0.06
C THR A 45 -3.61 3.07 -1.03
N ALA A 46 -3.25 2.78 -2.29
CA ALA A 46 -3.64 3.62 -3.41
C ALA A 46 -5.17 3.60 -3.64
N TYR A 47 -5.83 2.45 -3.42
CA TYR A 47 -7.30 2.39 -3.37
C TYR A 47 -7.89 3.24 -2.25
N SER A 48 -7.29 3.23 -1.06
CA SER A 48 -7.74 4.09 0.05
C SER A 48 -7.65 5.58 -0.30
N LEU A 49 -6.58 5.98 -1.00
CA LEU A 49 -6.42 7.35 -1.48
C LEU A 49 -7.50 7.72 -2.51
N TYR A 50 -7.81 6.79 -3.42
CA TYR A 50 -8.93 6.93 -4.36
C TYR A 50 -10.28 7.06 -3.64
N GLU A 51 -10.59 6.19 -2.68
CA GLU A 51 -11.89 6.25 -1.98
C GLU A 51 -12.04 7.56 -1.21
N ALA A 52 -10.96 8.09 -0.60
CA ALA A 52 -10.99 9.41 0.01
C ALA A 52 -11.28 10.53 -1.01
N ALA A 53 -10.63 10.51 -2.18
CA ALA A 53 -10.91 11.46 -3.24
C ALA A 53 -12.35 11.36 -3.74
N ARG A 54 -12.86 10.13 -3.93
CA ARG A 54 -14.25 9.88 -4.32
C ARG A 54 -15.25 10.37 -3.28
N LEU A 55 -14.97 10.17 -1.99
CA LEU A 55 -15.79 10.68 -0.89
C LEU A 55 -15.78 12.21 -0.86
N HIS A 56 -14.61 12.84 -1.03
CA HIS A 56 -14.47 14.29 -1.12
C HIS A 56 -15.32 14.87 -2.25
N VAL A 57 -15.17 14.34 -3.45
CA VAL A 57 -15.94 14.73 -4.65
C VAL A 57 -17.44 14.52 -4.44
N GLY A 58 -17.83 13.40 -3.83
CA GLY A 58 -19.22 13.09 -3.51
C GLY A 58 -19.84 14.06 -2.48
N ALA A 59 -19.06 14.45 -1.47
CA ALA A 59 -19.49 15.38 -0.42
C ALA A 59 -19.62 16.82 -0.93
N GLN A 60 -18.72 17.26 -1.81
CA GLN A 60 -18.73 18.62 -2.36
C GLN A 60 -19.73 18.83 -3.51
N LYS A 61 -20.41 17.78 -3.97
CA LYS A 61 -21.24 17.73 -5.19
C LYS A 61 -20.43 18.11 -6.43
N VAL A 62 -20.31 17.16 -7.35
CA VAL A 62 -19.54 17.19 -8.62
C VAL A 62 -20.05 18.20 -9.67
N GLU A 63 -20.65 19.31 -9.23
CA GLU A 63 -21.17 20.39 -10.09
C GLU A 63 -20.04 21.21 -10.72
N PHE A 64 -18.80 21.11 -10.23
CA PHE A 64 -17.71 22.00 -10.65
C PHE A 64 -16.90 21.55 -11.88
N LEU A 65 -16.90 20.28 -12.24
CA LEU A 65 -16.15 19.83 -13.42
C LEU A 65 -17.00 20.01 -14.68
N THR A 66 -16.49 20.83 -15.61
CA THR A 66 -17.00 20.84 -16.98
C THR A 66 -16.67 19.50 -17.66
N PRO A 67 -17.46 19.06 -18.66
CA PRO A 67 -17.13 17.82 -19.38
C PRO A 67 -15.71 17.88 -19.97
N ASN A 68 -14.94 16.79 -19.77
CA ASN A 68 -13.51 16.65 -20.06
C ASN A 68 -12.55 17.49 -19.22
N GLU A 69 -13.01 18.10 -18.14
CA GLU A 69 -12.12 18.75 -17.20
C GLU A 69 -11.64 17.74 -16.16
N SER A 70 -10.38 17.89 -15.77
CA SER A 70 -9.76 17.11 -14.72
C SER A 70 -9.30 18.00 -13.59
N GLU A 71 -9.61 17.58 -12.36
CA GLU A 71 -9.13 18.21 -11.14
C GLU A 71 -8.16 17.27 -10.42
N ILE A 72 -7.17 17.86 -9.77
CA ILE A 72 -6.15 17.13 -9.01
C ILE A 72 -6.42 17.35 -7.54
N LEU A 73 -6.73 16.27 -6.82
CA LEU A 73 -6.86 16.25 -5.37
C LEU A 73 -5.58 15.69 -4.77
N THR A 74 -4.85 16.52 -4.03
CA THR A 74 -3.58 16.09 -3.42
C THR A 74 -3.83 15.35 -2.12
N TYR A 75 -2.89 14.46 -1.76
CA TYR A 75 -2.93 13.73 -0.49
C TYR A 75 -3.00 14.69 0.70
N LYS A 76 -2.25 15.80 0.63
CA LYS A 76 -2.34 16.86 1.64
C LYS A 76 -3.76 17.41 1.80
N GLN A 77 -4.43 17.79 0.71
CA GLN A 77 -5.80 18.30 0.76
C GLN A 77 -6.75 17.28 1.40
N LEU A 78 -6.66 16.02 1.01
CA LEU A 78 -7.52 14.96 1.54
C LEU A 78 -7.31 14.72 3.05
N VAL A 79 -6.10 14.93 3.56
CA VAL A 79 -5.80 14.86 5.00
C VAL A 79 -6.29 16.12 5.72
N ASP A 80 -6.04 17.30 5.15
CA ASP A 80 -6.43 18.59 5.73
C ASP A 80 -7.96 18.73 5.82
N ASP A 81 -8.70 18.19 4.83
CA ASP A 81 -10.16 18.13 4.80
C ASP A 81 -10.74 17.03 5.72
N GLY A 82 -9.90 16.21 6.34
CA GLY A 82 -10.29 15.16 7.27
C GLY A 82 -11.00 13.97 6.61
N VAL A 83 -10.93 13.83 5.28
CA VAL A 83 -11.53 12.70 4.54
C VAL A 83 -10.60 11.49 4.44
N LEU A 84 -9.31 11.68 4.71
CA LEU A 84 -8.30 10.64 4.71
C LEU A 84 -7.41 10.74 5.95
N GLU A 85 -7.27 9.65 6.68
CA GLU A 85 -6.23 9.55 7.69
C GLU A 85 -4.86 9.38 7.04
N GLY A 86 -3.81 9.90 7.69
CA GLY A 86 -2.48 9.81 7.11
C GLY A 86 -2.03 8.37 6.85
N ILE A 87 -1.46 8.15 5.67
CA ILE A 87 -1.07 6.86 5.12
C ILE A 87 0.17 6.31 5.83
N ILE A 88 0.19 4.99 6.08
CA ILE A 88 1.36 4.25 6.55
C ILE A 88 1.93 3.45 5.37
N ASP A 89 3.20 3.64 5.04
CA ASP A 89 3.89 2.92 3.97
C ASP A 89 4.08 1.44 4.36
N PRO A 90 3.51 0.47 3.62
CA PRO A 90 3.63 -0.96 3.91
C PRO A 90 5.06 -1.52 3.81
N TYR A 91 5.98 -0.85 3.10
CA TYR A 91 7.36 -1.28 2.95
C TYR A 91 8.24 -0.81 4.12
N THR A 92 8.02 0.40 4.60
CA THR A 92 8.87 1.03 5.64
C THR A 92 8.19 1.15 7.00
N SER A 93 6.87 0.91 7.07
CA SER A 93 6.02 1.11 8.26
C SER A 93 6.04 2.54 8.80
N LYS A 94 6.50 3.51 8.01
CA LYS A 94 6.51 4.92 8.37
C LYS A 94 5.23 5.59 7.90
N ARG A 95 4.77 6.59 8.67
CA ARG A 95 3.68 7.48 8.23
C ARG A 95 4.22 8.42 7.15
N LEU A 96 3.56 8.45 6.00
CA LEU A 96 3.90 9.38 4.92
C LEU A 96 3.45 10.80 5.29
N PRO A 97 4.33 11.81 5.15
CA PRO A 97 3.96 13.20 5.40
C PRO A 97 2.89 13.64 4.39
N PRO A 98 1.86 14.40 4.82
CA PRO A 98 0.84 14.95 3.92
C PRO A 98 1.49 15.99 3.00
N ASN A 99 1.88 15.54 1.81
CA ASN A 99 2.52 16.34 0.77
C ASN A 99 1.72 16.25 -0.54
N ASP A 100 2.11 17.06 -1.52
CA ASP A 100 1.47 17.11 -2.83
C ASP A 100 2.06 16.10 -3.83
N ASP A 101 3.01 15.27 -3.39
CA ASP A 101 3.67 14.25 -4.22
C ASP A 101 2.73 13.13 -4.66
N SER A 102 1.76 12.82 -3.80
CA SER A 102 0.71 11.84 -4.04
C SER A 102 -0.61 12.56 -4.28
N TYR A 103 -1.36 12.14 -5.29
CA TYR A 103 -2.59 12.80 -5.70
C TYR A 103 -3.51 11.86 -6.46
N VAL A 104 -4.77 12.26 -6.60
CA VAL A 104 -5.78 11.62 -7.42
C VAL A 104 -6.27 12.61 -8.45
N ILE A 105 -6.27 12.20 -9.72
CA ILE A 105 -6.87 12.95 -10.81
C ILE A 105 -8.31 12.47 -10.95
N VAL A 106 -9.24 13.40 -10.90
CA VAL A 106 -10.67 13.18 -11.08
C VAL A 106 -11.07 13.81 -12.40
N THR A 107 -11.59 13.01 -13.33
CA THR A 107 -11.96 13.47 -14.67
C THR A 107 -13.43 13.18 -14.93
N LYS A 108 -14.19 14.20 -15.31
CA LYS A 108 -15.59 14.01 -15.74
C LYS A 108 -15.63 13.73 -17.24
N GLN A 109 -16.01 12.52 -17.61
CA GLN A 109 -16.13 12.13 -19.01
C GLN A 109 -17.38 12.75 -19.65
N HIS A 110 -17.40 12.78 -20.99
CA HIS A 110 -18.52 13.28 -21.79
C HIS A 110 -19.86 12.58 -21.49
N ASP A 111 -19.82 11.31 -21.10
CA ASP A 111 -21.00 10.50 -20.75
C ASP A 111 -21.54 10.80 -19.34
N GLY A 112 -20.90 11.72 -18.61
CA GLY A 112 -21.25 12.07 -17.23
C GLY A 112 -20.65 11.13 -16.18
N THR A 113 -19.89 10.11 -16.58
CA THR A 113 -19.17 9.25 -15.64
C THR A 113 -17.92 9.96 -15.10
N ILE A 114 -17.50 9.57 -13.90
CA ILE A 114 -16.32 10.14 -13.26
C ILE A 114 -15.23 9.06 -13.27
N ALA A 115 -14.13 9.34 -13.96
CA ALA A 115 -12.95 8.52 -13.99
C ALA A 115 -11.93 9.01 -12.95
N TYR A 116 -11.19 8.07 -12.37
CA TYR A 116 -10.20 8.36 -11.34
C TYR A 116 -8.86 7.72 -11.73
N ALA A 117 -7.78 8.47 -11.56
CA ALA A 117 -6.42 7.97 -11.70
C ALA A 117 -5.60 8.36 -10.47
N VAL A 118 -4.84 7.41 -9.92
CA VAL A 118 -4.08 7.60 -8.67
C VAL A 118 -2.59 7.68 -8.97
N CYS A 119 -1.92 8.63 -8.32
CA CYS A 119 -0.48 8.69 -8.16
C CYS A 119 -0.16 8.57 -6.67
N LEU A 120 0.38 7.43 -6.24
CA LEU A 120 0.83 7.21 -4.87
C LEU A 120 2.35 7.10 -4.85
N LYS A 121 3.03 7.94 -4.08
CA LYS A 121 4.48 7.85 -3.87
C LYS A 121 4.78 7.58 -2.40
N GLY A 122 5.30 6.39 -2.12
CA GLY A 122 5.84 6.01 -0.82
C GLY A 122 7.29 6.45 -0.66
N GLU A 123 7.96 5.92 0.37
CA GLU A 123 9.37 6.24 0.67
C GLU A 123 10.33 5.55 -0.31
N THR A 124 10.04 4.30 -0.67
CA THR A 124 10.92 3.45 -1.52
C THR A 124 10.26 2.98 -2.79
N LYS A 125 8.92 2.99 -2.84
CA LYS A 125 8.10 2.49 -3.93
C LYS A 125 7.07 3.51 -4.33
N GLN A 126 6.63 3.46 -5.59
CA GLN A 126 5.59 4.34 -6.12
C GLN A 126 4.70 3.63 -7.13
N ILE A 127 3.44 4.04 -7.19
CA ILE A 127 2.48 3.76 -8.27
C ILE A 127 2.13 5.13 -8.84
N CYS A 128 2.91 5.61 -9.80
CA CYS A 128 2.69 6.91 -10.42
C CYS A 128 3.25 6.93 -11.84
N LYS A 129 2.44 7.38 -12.80
CA LYS A 129 2.81 7.63 -14.21
C LYS A 129 2.48 9.11 -14.51
N GLU A 130 2.87 9.63 -15.68
CA GLU A 130 2.64 11.05 -16.05
C GLU A 130 1.20 11.53 -15.80
N ASN A 131 0.19 10.67 -16.09
CA ASN A 131 -1.24 10.97 -15.90
C ASN A 131 -1.88 10.15 -14.77
N GLY A 132 -1.08 9.69 -13.81
CA GLY A 132 -1.53 8.72 -12.80
C GLY A 132 -1.82 7.34 -13.39
N VAL A 133 -2.24 6.41 -12.53
CA VAL A 133 -2.66 5.06 -12.92
C VAL A 133 -4.18 4.96 -12.76
N PRO A 134 -4.94 4.65 -13.81
CA PRO A 134 -6.39 4.47 -13.73
C PRO A 134 -6.77 3.41 -12.67
N VAL A 135 -7.77 3.70 -11.84
CA VAL A 135 -8.15 2.85 -10.70
C VAL A 135 -8.67 1.47 -11.13
N ASP A 136 -9.27 1.38 -12.31
CA ASP A 136 -9.69 0.13 -12.96
C ASP A 136 -8.52 -0.76 -13.38
N GLN A 137 -7.33 -0.19 -13.56
CA GLN A 137 -6.12 -0.88 -14.00
C GLN A 137 -5.08 -1.05 -12.88
N LEU A 138 -5.37 -0.55 -11.67
CA LEU A 138 -4.42 -0.58 -10.56
C LEU A 138 -3.98 -2.02 -10.26
N SER A 139 -2.68 -2.28 -10.41
CA SER A 139 -2.13 -3.60 -10.17
C SER A 139 -0.76 -3.52 -9.50
N ILE A 140 -0.34 -4.66 -8.96
CA ILE A 140 1.01 -4.85 -8.40
C ILE A 140 2.09 -4.58 -9.46
N ASN A 141 1.77 -4.77 -10.74
CA ASN A 141 2.70 -4.54 -11.85
C ASN A 141 3.00 -3.06 -12.08
N ASP A 142 2.19 -2.14 -11.54
CA ASP A 142 2.42 -0.70 -11.64
C ASP A 142 3.37 -0.16 -10.57
N ILE A 143 3.79 -1.02 -9.63
CA ILE A 143 4.73 -0.66 -8.57
C ILE A 143 6.13 -0.52 -9.17
N GLN A 144 6.72 0.65 -8.97
CA GLN A 144 8.07 0.99 -9.39
C GLN A 144 8.93 1.39 -8.19
N ASP A 145 10.24 1.24 -8.35
CA ASP A 145 11.21 1.83 -7.43
C ASP A 145 11.20 3.36 -7.56
N ARG A 146 11.42 4.05 -6.44
CA ARG A 146 11.47 5.52 -6.34
C ARG A 146 12.88 6.01 -6.07
#